data_AF-A0A485DC67-F1
#
_entry.id   AF-A0A485DC67-F1
#
_cell.length_a   1.000
_cell.length_b   1.000
_cell.length_c   1.000
_cell.angle_alpha   90.00
_cell.angle_beta   90.00
_cell.angle_gamma   90.00
#
_symmetry.space_group_name_H-M   'P 1'
#
loop_
_entity.id
_entity.type
_entity.pdbx_description
1 polymer ?
#
loop_
_entity_poly.entity_id
_entity_poly.type
_entity_poly.pdbx_seq_one_letter_code
_entity_poly.pdbx_strand_id
1 'polypeptide(L)'
;MDDTYPLYGKLETQPPGLKPQAGSVLLAPRLMALLNLKIGDTLDVGDATLRIAGEVLQEPDAGFNPFQMAPRLMMNTADVAKTGAVQPGSRVSWRYKYAGTPQQLADYEKWLLPKLGPEHRWIGLEQDDSALGKSLERSQQFLLLSALLTLLLAVAAVAVAMSHYCRSRYDLVAILKTLGAGRAQLRKLIVGQWLMLLALAAVAGGAMGAGLEQILLLMLKPVLPVALPPASGWPWLWAIGAMVVISLLVGLRPYRLLLATLPLRVLRQDVVANVWPLKLYIPLVCAVVVILLAWLMGGSPLLWAVLAGAVVLALLCGVLGWGLLWMLKRLTLKALPLRLAVNRLLRQPWSTLSQLAAFSLSFMLLALLLVLRGDLLDRWQQQLPPESPNYFLINIAPEQVAAVKTFLAGHHVTATGVLSDCARPPDAD
;
A
#
# COMPACT_ATOMS: atom_id res chain seq x y z
N MET A 1 -15.97 -25.89 -20.81
CA MET A 1 -15.71 -24.48 -21.19
C MET A 1 -16.37 -24.21 -22.52
N ASP A 2 -16.76 -22.96 -22.74
CA ASP A 2 -17.39 -22.49 -23.99
C ASP A 2 -16.33 -22.00 -24.98
N ASP A 3 -16.68 -21.82 -26.26
CA ASP A 3 -15.74 -21.50 -27.34
C ASP A 3 -15.04 -20.13 -27.16
N THR A 4 -15.72 -19.20 -26.49
CA THR A 4 -15.24 -17.83 -26.21
C THR A 4 -14.19 -17.76 -25.09
N TYR A 5 -13.90 -18.88 -24.41
CA TYR A 5 -12.87 -18.92 -23.36
C TYR A 5 -11.44 -19.02 -23.96
N PRO A 6 -10.43 -18.34 -23.38
CA PRO A 6 -10.49 -17.35 -22.29
C PRO A 6 -10.78 -15.92 -22.80
N LEU A 7 -11.49 -15.12 -22.00
CA LEU A 7 -11.81 -13.71 -22.32
C LEU A 7 -10.63 -12.76 -22.11
N TYR A 8 -9.85 -12.98 -21.05
CA TYR A 8 -8.62 -12.25 -20.74
C TYR A 8 -7.51 -13.24 -20.39
N GLY A 9 -6.27 -12.90 -20.72
CA GLY A 9 -5.11 -13.76 -20.52
C GLY A 9 -4.97 -14.84 -21.60
N LYS A 10 -4.02 -15.75 -21.39
CA LYS A 10 -3.76 -16.89 -22.28
C LYS A 10 -3.85 -18.19 -21.48
N LEU A 11 -4.52 -19.18 -22.03
CA LEU A 11 -4.52 -20.54 -21.50
C LEU A 11 -3.21 -21.21 -21.96
N GLU A 12 -2.36 -21.59 -20.99
CA GLU A 12 -1.13 -22.31 -21.29
C GLU A 12 -1.41 -23.82 -21.26
N THR A 13 -1.26 -24.45 -22.41
CA THR A 13 -1.49 -25.87 -22.62
C THR A 13 -0.26 -26.53 -23.25
N GLN A 14 -0.13 -27.85 -23.13
CA GLN A 14 0.78 -28.65 -23.93
C GLN A 14 -0.04 -29.68 -24.73
N PRO A 15 -0.09 -29.61 -26.07
CA PRO A 15 0.52 -28.61 -26.97
C PRO A 15 0.00 -27.17 -26.79
N PRO A 16 0.75 -26.12 -27.15
CA PRO A 16 0.35 -24.73 -26.92
C PRO A 16 -0.90 -24.32 -27.71
N GLY A 17 -1.84 -23.65 -27.03
CA GLY A 17 -3.06 -23.11 -27.65
C GLY A 17 -4.15 -24.14 -27.94
N LEU A 18 -4.04 -25.35 -27.38
CA LEU A 18 -5.04 -26.40 -27.56
C LEU A 18 -6.32 -26.04 -26.78
N LYS A 19 -7.47 -26.20 -27.42
CA LYS A 19 -8.79 -26.11 -26.77
C LYS A 19 -9.46 -27.49 -26.83
N PRO A 20 -10.07 -27.99 -25.75
CA PRO A 20 -10.90 -29.20 -25.77
C PRO A 20 -12.06 -29.02 -26.75
N GLN A 21 -12.01 -29.78 -27.83
CA GLN A 21 -13.12 -29.99 -28.75
C GLN A 21 -14.09 -31.02 -28.16
N ALA A 22 -15.29 -31.11 -28.73
CA ALA A 22 -16.27 -32.12 -28.31
C ALA A 22 -15.67 -33.54 -28.45
N GLY A 23 -15.79 -34.36 -27.40
CA GLY A 23 -15.19 -35.70 -27.28
C GLY A 23 -13.77 -35.71 -26.75
N SER A 24 -13.20 -34.55 -26.39
CA SER A 24 -11.82 -34.44 -25.92
C SER A 24 -11.67 -33.65 -24.62
N VAL A 25 -10.65 -34.01 -23.83
CA VAL A 25 -10.38 -33.43 -22.51
C VAL A 25 -8.93 -32.99 -22.38
N LEU A 26 -8.73 -31.92 -21.62
CA LEU A 26 -7.41 -31.51 -21.14
C LEU A 26 -7.30 -31.80 -19.64
N LEU A 27 -6.19 -32.42 -19.24
CA LEU A 27 -5.93 -32.78 -17.85
C LEU A 27 -4.85 -31.91 -17.23
N ALA A 28 -4.95 -31.64 -15.93
CA ALA A 28 -3.82 -31.09 -15.19
C ALA A 28 -2.68 -32.14 -15.12
N PRO A 29 -1.39 -31.74 -15.16
CA PRO A 29 -0.24 -32.64 -15.08
C PRO A 29 -0.30 -33.61 -13.90
N ARG A 30 -0.78 -33.12 -12.74
CA ARG A 30 -0.97 -33.93 -11.53
C ARG A 30 -2.00 -35.05 -11.72
N LEU A 31 -3.08 -34.81 -12.49
CA LEU A 31 -4.09 -35.84 -12.75
C LEU A 31 -3.55 -36.94 -13.65
N MET A 32 -2.79 -36.58 -14.70
CA MET A 32 -2.16 -37.56 -15.58
C MET A 32 -1.13 -38.40 -14.85
N ALA A 33 -0.34 -37.79 -13.95
CA ALA A 33 0.61 -38.54 -13.12
C ALA A 33 -0.08 -39.50 -12.14
N LEU A 34 -1.20 -39.08 -11.51
CA LEU A 34 -1.95 -39.93 -10.58
C LEU A 34 -2.62 -41.12 -11.25
N LEU A 35 -3.16 -40.92 -12.46
CA LEU A 35 -3.83 -41.97 -13.23
C LEU A 35 -2.87 -42.73 -14.18
N ASN A 36 -1.61 -42.30 -14.24
CA ASN A 36 -0.58 -42.83 -15.15
C ASN A 36 -1.01 -42.84 -16.63
N LEU A 37 -1.70 -41.78 -17.07
CA LEU A 37 -2.27 -41.62 -18.42
C LEU A 37 -1.37 -40.75 -19.30
N LYS A 38 -1.35 -41.04 -20.60
CA LYS A 38 -0.59 -40.28 -21.61
C LYS A 38 -1.51 -39.51 -22.55
N ILE A 39 -0.95 -38.50 -23.21
CA ILE A 39 -1.64 -37.76 -24.27
C ILE A 39 -2.04 -38.75 -25.38
N GLY A 40 -3.33 -38.76 -25.72
CA GLY A 40 -3.91 -39.67 -26.70
C GLY A 40 -4.71 -40.83 -26.13
N ASP A 41 -4.56 -41.15 -24.84
CA ASP A 41 -5.32 -42.19 -24.15
C ASP A 41 -6.79 -41.76 -23.95
N THR A 42 -7.65 -42.72 -23.60
CA THR A 42 -9.06 -42.48 -23.27
C THR A 42 -9.29 -42.51 -21.77
N LEU A 43 -10.15 -41.61 -21.29
CA LEU A 43 -10.53 -41.49 -19.89
C LEU A 43 -12.04 -41.52 -19.77
N ASP A 44 -12.54 -42.33 -18.85
CA ASP A 44 -13.95 -42.35 -18.50
C ASP A 44 -14.24 -41.27 -17.45
N VAL A 45 -15.20 -40.40 -17.78
CA VAL A 45 -15.68 -39.33 -16.90
C VAL A 45 -17.18 -39.52 -16.71
N GLY A 46 -17.56 -40.14 -15.60
CA GLY A 46 -18.94 -40.58 -15.37
C GLY A 46 -19.31 -41.64 -16.40
N ASP A 47 -20.35 -41.38 -17.18
CA ASP A 47 -20.84 -42.30 -18.22
C ASP A 47 -20.22 -42.06 -19.62
N ALA A 48 -19.35 -41.06 -19.76
CA ALA A 48 -18.77 -40.69 -21.06
C ALA A 48 -17.28 -41.06 -21.15
N THR A 49 -16.89 -41.73 -22.23
CA THR A 49 -15.49 -41.96 -22.59
C THR A 49 -14.98 -40.80 -23.45
N LEU A 50 -13.94 -40.12 -22.99
CA LEU A 50 -13.36 -38.94 -23.64
C LEU A 50 -11.87 -39.15 -23.94
N ARG A 51 -11.36 -38.55 -25.02
CA ARG A 51 -9.94 -38.69 -25.39
C ARG A 51 -9.09 -37.56 -24.80
N ILE A 52 -7.92 -37.90 -24.27
CA ILE A 52 -6.97 -36.94 -23.73
C ILE A 52 -6.26 -36.23 -24.89
N ALA A 53 -6.53 -34.94 -25.04
CA ALA A 53 -5.96 -34.12 -26.11
C ALA A 53 -4.63 -33.45 -25.69
N GLY A 54 -4.42 -33.22 -24.40
CA GLY A 54 -3.23 -32.55 -23.88
C GLY A 54 -3.34 -32.15 -22.42
N GLU A 55 -2.38 -31.34 -22.00
CA GLU A 55 -2.18 -30.92 -20.61
C GLU A 55 -2.55 -29.45 -20.42
N VAL A 56 -3.19 -29.10 -19.29
CA VAL A 56 -3.38 -27.71 -18.84
C VAL A 56 -2.29 -27.35 -17.85
N LEU A 57 -1.35 -26.48 -18.25
CA LEU A 57 -0.29 -26.01 -17.35
C LEU A 57 -0.79 -24.87 -16.47
N GLN A 58 -1.42 -23.86 -17.09
CA GLN A 58 -1.87 -22.66 -16.37
C GLN A 58 -3.17 -22.12 -16.95
N GLU A 59 -4.17 -21.97 -16.07
CA GLU A 59 -5.41 -21.26 -16.39
C GLU A 59 -5.21 -19.76 -16.15
N PRO A 60 -5.67 -18.87 -17.05
CA PRO A 60 -5.59 -17.42 -16.83
C PRO A 60 -6.46 -16.95 -15.65
N ASP A 61 -7.36 -17.82 -15.22
CA ASP A 61 -8.43 -17.56 -14.27
C ASP A 61 -8.28 -18.35 -12.96
N ALA A 62 -7.22 -19.16 -12.85
CA ALA A 62 -6.87 -19.79 -11.60
C ALA A 62 -6.25 -18.75 -10.68
N GLY A 63 -7.03 -18.27 -9.71
CA GLY A 63 -6.47 -17.51 -8.60
C GLY A 63 -5.39 -18.34 -7.89
N PHE A 64 -4.40 -17.66 -7.30
CA PHE A 64 -3.35 -18.32 -6.52
C PHE A 64 -3.98 -19.07 -5.34
N ASN A 65 -4.08 -20.39 -5.45
CA ASN A 65 -4.59 -21.25 -4.38
C ASN A 65 -3.63 -22.44 -4.21
N PRO A 66 -2.63 -22.32 -3.31
CA PRO A 66 -1.66 -23.37 -3.05
C PRO A 66 -2.28 -24.63 -2.41
N PHE A 67 -3.55 -24.55 -1.98
CA PHE A 67 -4.31 -25.65 -1.37
C PHE A 67 -5.32 -26.28 -2.34
N GLN A 68 -5.20 -26.12 -3.66
CA GLN A 68 -6.00 -26.90 -4.61
C GLN A 68 -5.62 -28.39 -4.54
N MET A 69 -6.33 -29.13 -3.68
CA MET A 69 -6.09 -30.55 -3.43
C MET A 69 -6.70 -31.45 -4.51
N ALA A 70 -7.78 -31.02 -5.17
CA ALA A 70 -8.41 -31.74 -6.26
C ALA A 70 -7.80 -31.33 -7.61
N PRO A 71 -7.13 -32.25 -8.33
CA PRO A 71 -6.62 -31.97 -9.67
C PRO A 71 -7.78 -31.71 -10.65
N ARG A 72 -7.60 -30.76 -11.55
CA ARG A 72 -8.65 -30.29 -12.45
C ARG A 72 -8.65 -31.03 -13.79
N LEU A 73 -9.84 -31.16 -14.37
CA LEU A 73 -10.08 -31.64 -15.73
C LEU A 73 -10.92 -30.60 -16.47
N MET A 74 -10.50 -30.26 -17.69
CA MET A 74 -11.21 -29.35 -18.59
C MET A 74 -11.82 -30.12 -19.76
N MET A 75 -13.12 -29.92 -19.97
CA MET A 75 -13.88 -30.49 -21.08
C MET A 75 -14.74 -29.42 -21.78
N ASN A 76 -15.23 -29.70 -22.97
CA ASN A 76 -16.20 -28.84 -23.65
C ASN A 76 -17.57 -28.90 -22.93
N THR A 77 -18.30 -27.78 -22.85
CA THR A 77 -19.64 -27.73 -22.23
C THR A 77 -20.63 -28.69 -22.88
N ALA A 78 -20.52 -28.96 -24.19
CA ALA A 78 -21.39 -29.88 -24.92
C ALA A 78 -21.28 -31.33 -24.45
N ASP A 79 -20.14 -31.74 -23.88
CA ASP A 79 -19.95 -33.11 -23.39
C ASP A 79 -20.37 -33.30 -21.94
N VAL A 80 -20.56 -32.21 -21.18
CA VAL A 80 -20.97 -32.27 -19.76
C VAL A 80 -22.30 -33.03 -19.61
N ALA A 81 -23.26 -32.79 -20.51
CA ALA A 81 -24.55 -33.50 -20.49
C ALA A 81 -24.40 -35.02 -20.70
N LYS A 82 -23.38 -35.45 -21.46
CA LYS A 82 -23.11 -36.87 -21.74
C LYS A 82 -22.48 -37.61 -20.56
N THR A 83 -21.78 -36.89 -19.67
CA THR A 83 -21.10 -37.50 -18.52
C THR A 83 -22.05 -38.03 -17.43
N GLY A 84 -23.34 -37.67 -17.47
CA GLY A 84 -24.27 -38.03 -16.40
C GLY A 84 -23.98 -37.38 -15.04
N ALA A 85 -23.00 -36.48 -14.95
CA ALA A 85 -22.57 -35.85 -13.69
C ALA A 85 -23.56 -34.80 -13.15
N VAL A 86 -24.39 -34.22 -14.05
CA VAL A 86 -25.41 -33.24 -13.69
C VAL A 86 -26.74 -33.96 -13.49
N GLN A 87 -27.03 -34.32 -12.23
CA GLN A 87 -28.28 -34.98 -11.83
C GLN A 87 -29.07 -34.08 -10.87
N PRO A 88 -30.38 -34.34 -10.68
CA PRO A 88 -31.15 -33.67 -9.63
C PRO A 88 -30.48 -33.88 -8.25
N GLY A 89 -30.05 -32.79 -7.61
CA GLY A 89 -29.29 -32.81 -6.35
C GLY A 89 -27.78 -32.51 -6.50
N SER A 90 -27.23 -32.52 -7.72
CA SER A 90 -25.84 -32.10 -7.97
C SER A 90 -25.63 -30.62 -7.68
N ARG A 91 -24.55 -30.28 -6.97
CA ARG A 91 -24.13 -28.88 -6.74
C ARG A 91 -23.28 -28.39 -7.90
N VAL A 92 -23.92 -27.72 -8.86
CA VAL A 92 -23.24 -27.13 -10.03
C VAL A 92 -22.98 -25.65 -9.78
N SER A 93 -21.74 -25.21 -9.99
CA SER A 93 -21.37 -23.79 -9.93
C SER A 93 -21.17 -23.25 -11.34
N TRP A 94 -21.98 -22.26 -11.72
CA TRP A 94 -21.85 -21.55 -12.99
C TRP A 94 -21.04 -20.28 -12.79
N ARG A 95 -20.00 -20.10 -13.60
CA ARG A 95 -19.14 -18.92 -13.57
C ARG A 95 -19.25 -18.20 -14.90
N TYR A 96 -20.08 -17.15 -14.95
CA TYR A 96 -20.18 -16.26 -16.10
C TYR A 96 -19.14 -15.17 -16.02
N LYS A 97 -18.55 -14.85 -17.18
CA LYS A 97 -17.49 -13.85 -17.29
C LYS A 97 -17.87 -12.82 -18.34
N TYR A 98 -17.63 -11.57 -18.00
CA TYR A 98 -17.97 -10.43 -18.82
C TYR A 98 -16.68 -9.64 -19.10
N ALA A 99 -16.49 -9.22 -20.35
CA ALA A 99 -15.37 -8.39 -20.77
C ALA A 99 -15.89 -7.08 -21.37
N GLY A 100 -15.22 -5.97 -21.06
CA GLY A 100 -15.65 -4.63 -21.47
C GLY A 100 -14.75 -3.55 -20.90
N THR A 101 -15.06 -2.29 -21.20
CA THR A 101 -14.39 -1.16 -20.53
C THR A 101 -14.81 -1.06 -19.06
N PRO A 102 -13.98 -0.50 -18.16
CA PRO A 102 -14.31 -0.38 -16.74
C PRO A 102 -15.66 0.31 -16.50
N GLN A 103 -15.97 1.32 -17.32
CA GLN A 103 -17.22 2.07 -17.21
C GLN A 103 -18.44 1.25 -17.62
N GLN A 104 -18.35 0.47 -18.71
CA GLN A 104 -19.43 -0.43 -19.14
C GLN A 104 -19.70 -1.54 -18.12
N LEU A 105 -18.65 -2.09 -17.51
CA LEU A 105 -18.78 -3.10 -16.45
C LEU A 105 -19.44 -2.52 -15.20
N ALA A 106 -19.07 -1.29 -14.80
CA ALA A 106 -19.66 -0.62 -13.64
C ALA A 106 -21.15 -0.28 -13.85
N ASP A 107 -21.52 0.15 -15.06
CA ASP A 107 -22.93 0.43 -15.39
C ASP A 107 -23.75 -0.87 -15.44
N TYR A 108 -23.16 -1.95 -15.96
CA TYR A 108 -23.79 -3.27 -15.96
C TYR A 108 -23.95 -3.83 -14.55
N GLU A 109 -22.94 -3.70 -13.69
CA GLU A 109 -22.98 -4.10 -12.28
C GLU A 109 -24.13 -3.40 -11.54
N LYS A 110 -24.27 -2.08 -11.69
CA LYS A 110 -25.36 -1.31 -11.07
C LYS A 110 -26.74 -1.77 -11.53
N TRP A 111 -26.87 -2.14 -12.79
CA TRP A 111 -28.13 -2.65 -13.34
C TRP A 111 -28.44 -4.09 -12.90
N LEU A 112 -27.39 -4.91 -12.72
CA LEU A 112 -27.52 -6.33 -12.42
C LEU A 112 -27.72 -6.59 -10.92
N LEU A 113 -26.99 -5.90 -10.04
CA LEU A 113 -27.08 -6.01 -8.57
C LEU A 113 -28.51 -6.06 -8.00
N PRO A 114 -29.45 -5.16 -8.38
CA PRO A 114 -30.81 -5.19 -7.84
C PRO A 114 -31.65 -6.38 -8.34
N LYS A 115 -31.19 -7.09 -9.36
CA LYS A 115 -31.88 -8.24 -9.96
C LYS A 115 -31.26 -9.58 -9.56
N LEU A 116 -30.15 -9.59 -8.81
CA LEU A 116 -29.55 -10.83 -8.33
C LEU A 116 -30.43 -11.45 -7.23
N GLY A 117 -30.78 -12.72 -7.41
CA GLY A 117 -31.29 -13.55 -6.32
C GLY A 117 -30.19 -13.88 -5.29
N PRO A 118 -30.56 -14.33 -4.08
CA PRO A 118 -29.62 -14.65 -3.00
C PRO A 118 -28.61 -15.76 -3.35
N GLU A 119 -28.92 -16.60 -4.34
CA GLU A 119 -28.06 -17.66 -4.87
C GLU A 119 -26.98 -17.17 -5.84
N HIS A 120 -27.07 -15.92 -6.31
CA HIS A 120 -26.13 -15.34 -7.25
C HIS A 120 -25.13 -14.42 -6.53
N ARG A 121 -23.88 -14.43 -6.98
CA ARG A 121 -22.85 -13.54 -6.47
C ARG A 121 -22.11 -12.87 -7.62
N TRP A 122 -22.16 -11.54 -7.65
CA TRP A 122 -21.31 -10.73 -8.51
C TRP A 122 -19.92 -10.61 -7.88
N ILE A 123 -18.86 -10.75 -8.69
CA ILE A 123 -17.47 -10.58 -8.26
C ILE A 123 -16.83 -9.59 -9.24
N GLY A 124 -16.67 -8.34 -8.80
CA GLY A 124 -16.04 -7.26 -9.58
C GLY A 124 -14.51 -7.21 -9.40
N LEU A 125 -13.83 -6.37 -10.21
CA LEU A 125 -12.37 -6.19 -10.12
C LEU A 125 -11.91 -5.52 -8.82
N GLU A 126 -12.76 -4.68 -8.21
CA GLU A 126 -12.47 -3.98 -6.94
C GLU A 126 -13.03 -4.71 -5.71
N GLN A 127 -13.90 -5.71 -5.90
CA GLN A 127 -14.54 -6.50 -4.84
C GLN A 127 -14.06 -7.96 -4.88
N ASP A 128 -12.75 -8.17 -4.98
CA ASP A 128 -12.20 -9.51 -4.76
C ASP A 128 -12.27 -9.83 -3.26
N ASP A 129 -13.40 -10.42 -2.85
CA ASP A 129 -13.67 -10.92 -1.49
C ASP A 129 -12.74 -12.06 -1.07
N SER A 130 -11.75 -12.41 -1.90
CA SER A 130 -10.69 -13.33 -1.52
C SER A 130 -9.98 -12.80 -0.27
N ALA A 131 -9.82 -13.66 0.74
CA ALA A 131 -9.10 -13.30 1.97
C ALA A 131 -7.69 -12.74 1.67
N LEU A 132 -7.11 -13.18 0.55
CA LEU A 132 -5.85 -12.67 0.00
C LEU A 132 -5.99 -11.26 -0.58
N GLY A 133 -7.02 -10.98 -1.39
CA GLY A 133 -7.30 -9.65 -1.96
C GLY A 133 -7.48 -8.58 -0.88
N LYS A 134 -8.32 -8.84 0.12
CA LYS A 134 -8.49 -7.93 1.28
C LYS A 134 -7.21 -7.77 2.10
N SER A 135 -6.41 -8.82 2.24
CA SER A 135 -5.12 -8.75 2.95
C SER A 135 -4.08 -7.95 2.17
N LEU A 136 -4.04 -8.10 0.85
CA LEU A 136 -3.19 -7.34 -0.07
C LEU A 136 -3.60 -5.87 -0.11
N GLU A 137 -4.89 -5.58 -0.20
CA GLU A 137 -5.41 -4.21 -0.20
C GLU A 137 -5.09 -3.51 1.13
N ARG A 138 -5.28 -4.17 2.28
CA ARG A 138 -4.88 -3.63 3.58
C ARG A 138 -3.37 -3.42 3.69
N SER A 139 -2.58 -4.37 3.19
CA SER A 139 -1.11 -4.24 3.16
C SER A 139 -0.67 -3.08 2.28
N GLN A 140 -1.33 -2.89 1.13
CA GLN A 140 -1.11 -1.74 0.26
C GLN A 140 -1.47 -0.45 1.00
N GLN A 141 -2.64 -0.36 1.64
CA GLN A 141 -3.03 0.81 2.43
C GLN A 141 -2.02 1.11 3.56
N PHE A 142 -1.46 0.10 4.22
CA PHE A 142 -0.41 0.27 5.22
C PHE A 142 0.90 0.80 4.61
N LEU A 143 1.35 0.24 3.49
CA LEU A 143 2.55 0.70 2.80
C LEU A 143 2.39 2.16 2.36
N LEU A 144 1.19 2.52 1.87
CA LEU A 144 0.85 3.89 1.52
C LEU A 144 0.85 4.81 2.75
N LEU A 145 0.34 4.35 3.89
CA LEU A 145 0.34 5.14 5.12
C LEU A 145 1.75 5.35 5.68
N SER A 146 2.56 4.29 5.70
CA SER A 146 3.95 4.35 6.11
C SER A 146 4.77 5.28 5.20
N ALA A 147 4.53 5.21 3.89
CA ALA A 147 5.13 6.12 2.92
C ALA A 147 4.73 7.58 3.16
N LEU A 148 3.45 7.84 3.46
CA LEU A 148 2.94 9.18 3.76
C LEU A 148 3.59 9.77 5.02
N LEU A 149 3.67 8.99 6.10
CA LEU A 149 4.32 9.39 7.34
C LEU A 149 5.81 9.67 7.12
N THR A 150 6.50 8.80 6.38
CA THR A 150 7.92 8.97 6.06
C THR A 150 8.16 10.21 5.20
N LEU A 151 7.29 10.47 4.23
CA LEU A 151 7.35 11.68 3.40
C LEU A 151 7.15 12.93 4.25
N LEU A 152 6.18 12.93 5.16
CA LEU A 152 5.91 14.08 6.03
C LEU A 152 7.11 14.37 6.96
N LEU A 153 7.74 13.32 7.49
CA LEU A 153 8.99 13.40 8.25
C LEU A 153 10.12 14.00 7.42
N ALA A 154 10.29 13.57 6.17
CA ALA A 154 11.30 14.11 5.27
C ALA A 154 11.07 15.60 4.97
N VAL A 155 9.82 16.02 4.72
CA VAL A 155 9.47 17.44 4.51
C VAL A 155 9.84 18.28 5.73
N ALA A 156 9.53 17.80 6.94
CA ALA A 156 9.88 18.48 8.18
C ALA A 156 11.40 18.60 8.35
N ALA A 157 12.15 17.53 8.07
CA ALA A 157 13.61 17.54 8.13
C ALA A 157 14.23 18.54 7.13
N VAL A 158 13.73 18.57 5.88
CA VAL A 158 14.18 19.53 4.86
C VAL A 158 13.85 20.96 5.29
N ALA A 159 12.69 21.21 5.89
CA ALA A 159 12.33 22.53 6.40
C ALA A 159 13.29 23.02 7.50
N VAL A 160 13.66 22.15 8.44
CA VAL A 160 14.65 22.47 9.48
C VAL A 160 16.02 22.72 8.86
N ALA A 161 16.50 21.81 8.02
CA ALA A 161 17.79 21.92 7.37
C ALA A 161 17.91 23.20 6.54
N MET A 162 16.86 23.54 5.77
CA MET A 162 16.81 24.76 4.98
C MET A 162 16.81 26.01 5.85
N SER A 163 16.06 26.00 6.96
CA SER A 163 16.05 27.13 7.91
C SER A 163 17.43 27.39 8.52
N HIS A 164 18.18 26.33 8.82
CA HIS A 164 19.54 26.41 9.34
C HIS A 164 20.53 26.88 8.27
N TYR A 165 20.43 26.33 7.05
CA TYR A 165 21.27 26.71 5.92
C TYR A 165 21.14 28.21 5.58
N CYS A 166 19.92 28.76 5.58
CA CYS A 166 19.75 30.18 5.32
C CYS A 166 20.33 31.05 6.43
N ARG A 167 20.22 30.62 7.69
CA ARG A 167 20.80 31.35 8.83
C ARG A 167 22.32 31.48 8.74
N SER A 168 23.01 30.40 8.39
CA SER A 168 24.48 30.42 8.29
C SER A 168 25.00 31.17 7.06
N ARG A 169 24.18 31.33 6.01
CA ARG A 169 24.59 31.98 4.75
C ARG A 169 24.22 33.46 4.65
N TYR A 170 23.49 34.05 5.60
CA TYR A 170 23.15 35.47 5.57
C TYR A 170 24.38 36.39 5.58
N ASP A 171 25.38 36.08 6.41
CA ASP A 171 26.56 36.95 6.57
C ASP A 171 27.44 36.94 5.32
N LEU A 172 27.61 35.77 4.69
CA LEU A 172 28.34 35.64 3.42
C LEU A 172 27.67 36.41 2.28
N VAL A 173 26.33 36.38 2.22
CA VAL A 173 25.56 37.13 1.23
C VAL A 173 25.65 38.63 1.46
N ALA A 174 25.64 39.06 2.73
CA ALA A 174 25.82 40.48 3.07
C ALA A 174 27.20 41.00 2.63
N ILE A 175 28.27 40.24 2.86
CA ILE A 175 29.64 40.57 2.42
C ILE A 175 29.75 40.64 0.88
N LEU A 176 29.17 39.66 0.16
CA LEU A 176 29.14 39.67 -1.30
C LEU A 176 28.41 40.90 -1.86
N LYS A 177 27.33 41.33 -1.19
CA LYS A 177 26.55 42.50 -1.58
C LYS A 177 27.32 43.80 -1.31
N THR A 178 28.12 43.88 -0.25
CA THR A 178 29.02 45.03 0.01
C THR A 178 30.19 45.10 -0.96
N LEU A 179 30.62 43.97 -1.53
CA LEU A 179 31.64 43.89 -2.58
C LEU A 179 31.09 44.21 -3.99
N GLY A 180 29.82 44.64 -4.10
CA GLY A 180 29.22 45.07 -5.38
C GLY A 180 28.52 43.98 -6.18
N ALA A 181 28.29 42.77 -5.62
CA ALA A 181 27.59 41.72 -6.34
C ALA A 181 26.15 42.12 -6.71
N GLY A 182 25.83 42.01 -8.01
CA GLY A 182 24.50 42.35 -8.53
C GLY A 182 23.41 41.35 -8.08
N ARG A 183 22.18 41.84 -7.88
CA ARG A 183 21.01 41.01 -7.48
C ARG A 183 20.73 39.84 -8.44
N ALA A 184 21.11 39.96 -9.71
CA ALA A 184 20.95 38.91 -10.73
C ALA A 184 22.02 37.80 -10.60
N GLN A 185 23.28 38.15 -10.33
CA GLN A 185 24.36 37.18 -10.07
C GLN A 185 24.09 36.38 -8.81
N LEU A 186 23.66 37.04 -7.73
CA LEU A 186 23.33 36.38 -6.47
C LEU A 186 22.15 35.40 -6.64
N ARG A 187 21.14 35.79 -7.43
CA ARG A 187 20.00 34.92 -7.78
C ARG A 187 20.44 33.71 -8.62
N LYS A 188 21.31 33.89 -9.62
CA LYS A 188 21.85 32.76 -10.41
C LYS A 188 22.66 31.80 -9.54
N LEU A 189 23.47 32.30 -8.62
CA LEU A 189 24.26 31.46 -7.71
C LEU A 189 23.37 30.59 -6.81
N ILE A 190 22.37 31.20 -6.17
CA ILE A 190 21.49 30.49 -5.24
C ILE A 190 20.59 29.50 -5.98
N VAL A 191 19.99 29.91 -7.11
CA VAL A 191 19.14 29.01 -7.93
C VAL A 191 19.97 27.88 -8.54
N GLY A 192 21.20 28.16 -8.98
CA GLY A 192 22.12 27.16 -9.51
C GLY A 192 22.50 26.11 -8.47
N GLN A 193 22.87 26.52 -7.26
CA GLN A 193 23.17 25.59 -6.17
C GLN A 193 21.96 24.73 -5.79
N TRP A 194 20.77 25.32 -5.82
CA TRP A 194 19.53 24.63 -5.50
C TRP A 194 19.11 23.62 -6.58
N LEU A 195 19.25 23.98 -7.87
CA LEU A 195 19.06 23.07 -9.00
C LEU A 195 20.06 21.91 -8.98
N MET A 196 21.33 22.19 -8.67
CA MET A 196 22.36 21.16 -8.57
C MET A 196 22.03 20.16 -7.45
N LEU A 197 21.55 20.65 -6.31
CA LEU A 197 21.12 19.79 -5.20
C LEU A 197 19.88 18.95 -5.56
N LEU A 198 18.91 19.52 -6.26
CA LEU A 198 17.74 18.80 -6.76
C LEU A 198 18.11 17.72 -7.79
N ALA A 199 19.03 18.02 -8.71
CA ALA A 199 19.51 17.06 -9.69
C ALA A 199 20.24 15.89 -9.00
N LEU A 200 21.11 16.19 -8.04
CA LEU A 200 21.84 15.17 -7.29
C LEU A 200 20.90 14.31 -6.44
N ALA A 201 19.89 14.92 -5.81
CA ALA A 201 18.86 14.19 -5.06
C ALA A 201 18.02 13.29 -5.98
N ALA A 202 17.64 13.76 -7.18
CA ALA A 202 16.88 12.97 -8.14
C ALA A 202 17.68 11.74 -8.62
N VAL A 203 18.96 11.92 -8.94
CA VAL A 203 19.85 10.83 -9.38
C VAL A 203 20.09 9.84 -8.25
N ALA A 204 20.46 10.32 -7.06
CA ALA A 204 20.75 9.45 -5.91
C ALA A 204 19.49 8.71 -5.44
N GLY A 205 18.37 9.41 -5.29
CA GLY A 205 17.09 8.82 -4.88
C GLY A 205 16.53 7.85 -5.92
N GLY A 206 16.62 8.21 -7.20
CA GLY A 206 16.23 7.33 -8.30
C GLY A 206 17.08 6.06 -8.39
N ALA A 207 18.39 6.18 -8.24
CA ALA A 207 19.31 5.03 -8.22
C ALA A 207 19.04 4.11 -7.02
N MET A 208 18.84 4.68 -5.82
CA MET A 208 18.48 3.89 -4.63
C MET A 208 17.13 3.20 -4.80
N GLY A 209 16.12 3.90 -5.34
CA GLY A 209 14.79 3.34 -5.58
C GLY A 209 14.82 2.17 -6.56
N ALA A 210 15.47 2.34 -7.71
CA ALA A 210 15.63 1.28 -8.70
C ALA A 210 16.44 0.09 -8.15
N GLY A 211 17.48 0.36 -7.36
CA GLY A 211 18.26 -0.68 -6.69
C GLY A 211 17.40 -1.49 -5.70
N LEU A 212 16.59 -0.81 -4.88
CA LEU A 212 15.72 -1.47 -3.91
C LEU A 212 14.64 -2.32 -4.60
N GLU A 213 14.07 -1.82 -5.70
CA GLU A 213 13.10 -2.55 -6.53
C GLU A 213 13.71 -3.84 -7.10
N GLN A 214 14.92 -3.76 -7.68
CA GLN A 214 15.59 -4.95 -8.23
C GLN A 214 15.91 -5.99 -7.16
N ILE A 215 16.35 -5.56 -5.97
CA ILE A 215 16.62 -6.46 -4.83
C ILE A 215 15.32 -7.15 -4.41
N LEU A 216 14.22 -6.39 -4.30
CA LEU A 216 12.92 -6.93 -3.92
C LEU A 216 12.41 -7.95 -4.96
N LEU A 217 12.52 -7.63 -6.25
CA LEU A 217 12.15 -8.55 -7.34
C LEU A 217 12.96 -9.84 -7.28
N LEU A 218 14.27 -9.76 -7.02
CA LEU A 218 15.14 -10.93 -6.92
C LEU A 218 14.73 -11.85 -5.75
N MET A 219 14.38 -11.27 -4.60
CA MET A 219 13.89 -12.00 -3.43
C MET A 219 12.52 -12.64 -3.65
N LEU A 220 11.67 -12.05 -4.51
CA LEU A 220 10.28 -12.49 -4.71
C LEU A 220 10.10 -13.47 -5.90
N LYS A 221 11.11 -13.62 -6.77
CA LYS A 221 11.14 -14.62 -7.86
C LYS A 221 10.72 -16.05 -7.47
N PRO A 222 11.16 -16.64 -6.33
CA PRO A 222 10.77 -18.00 -5.98
C PRO A 222 9.29 -18.15 -5.58
N VAL A 223 8.59 -17.04 -5.30
CA VAL A 223 7.19 -17.04 -4.84
C VAL A 223 6.21 -16.61 -5.93
N LEU A 224 6.64 -15.83 -6.92
CA LEU A 224 5.76 -15.37 -8.01
C LEU A 224 5.89 -16.24 -9.28
N PRO A 225 4.80 -16.87 -9.74
CA PRO A 225 4.77 -17.64 -10.98
C PRO A 225 4.69 -16.79 -12.27
N VAL A 226 4.59 -15.46 -12.18
CA VAL A 226 4.40 -14.56 -13.35
C VAL A 226 5.41 -13.42 -13.33
N ALA A 227 5.98 -13.11 -14.49
CA ALA A 227 6.78 -11.91 -14.70
C ALA A 227 5.91 -10.67 -14.48
N LEU A 228 6.22 -9.87 -13.45
CA LEU A 228 5.54 -8.60 -13.21
C LEU A 228 5.67 -7.71 -14.46
N PRO A 229 4.58 -7.04 -14.89
CA PRO A 229 4.67 -6.08 -15.98
C PRO A 229 5.71 -5.01 -15.64
N PRO A 230 6.49 -4.52 -16.63
CA PRO A 230 7.53 -3.53 -16.38
C PRO A 230 6.94 -2.28 -15.72
N ALA A 231 7.65 -1.73 -14.74
CA ALA A 231 7.25 -0.51 -14.05
C ALA A 231 6.96 0.60 -15.09
N SER A 232 5.73 1.11 -15.09
CA SER A 232 5.35 2.24 -15.93
C SER A 232 6.26 3.44 -15.61
N GLY A 233 6.59 4.30 -16.60
CA GLY A 233 7.36 5.53 -16.35
C GLY A 233 6.59 6.61 -15.59
N TRP A 234 5.29 6.42 -15.39
CA TRP A 234 4.38 7.38 -14.76
C TRP A 234 4.74 7.70 -13.29
N PRO A 235 5.02 6.72 -12.40
CA PRO A 235 5.37 6.97 -11.00
C PRO A 235 6.67 7.76 -10.83
N TRP A 236 7.64 7.57 -11.75
CA TRP A 236 8.89 8.35 -11.75
C TRP A 236 8.63 9.84 -11.99
N LEU A 237 7.74 10.15 -12.93
CA LEU A 237 7.37 11.53 -13.23
C LEU A 237 6.64 12.18 -12.04
N TRP A 238 5.77 11.43 -11.37
CA TRP A 238 5.12 11.87 -10.13
C TRP A 238 6.09 12.10 -8.99
N ALA A 239 7.08 11.22 -8.79
CA ALA A 239 8.08 11.36 -7.74
C ALA A 239 8.95 12.60 -7.94
N ILE A 240 9.42 12.83 -9.17
CA ILE A 240 10.21 14.02 -9.52
C ILE A 240 9.36 15.28 -9.38
N GLY A 241 8.11 15.26 -9.85
CA GLY A 241 7.17 16.37 -9.73
C GLY A 241 6.93 16.74 -8.27
N ALA A 242 6.61 15.76 -7.43
CA ALA A 242 6.39 15.96 -6.00
C ALA A 242 7.63 16.51 -5.29
N MET A 243 8.81 15.97 -5.58
CA MET A 243 10.08 16.46 -5.05
C MET A 243 10.32 17.94 -5.39
N VAL A 244 10.14 18.33 -6.66
CA VAL A 244 10.33 19.71 -7.11
C VAL A 244 9.35 20.65 -6.42
N VAL A 245 8.07 20.27 -6.35
CA VAL A 245 7.03 21.08 -5.70
C VAL A 245 7.31 21.26 -4.21
N ILE A 246 7.57 20.16 -3.50
CA ILE A 246 7.89 20.19 -2.06
C ILE A 246 9.11 21.05 -1.79
N SER A 247 10.18 20.86 -2.58
CA SER A 247 11.39 21.65 -2.45
C SER A 247 11.07 23.12 -2.65
N LEU A 248 10.35 23.48 -3.71
CA LEU A 248 9.99 24.87 -4.00
C LEU A 248 9.19 25.49 -2.87
N LEU A 249 8.22 24.76 -2.32
CA LEU A 249 7.41 25.20 -1.19
C LEU A 249 8.23 25.52 0.06
N VAL A 250 9.19 24.65 0.39
CA VAL A 250 10.05 24.81 1.56
C VAL A 250 11.14 25.86 1.31
N GLY A 251 11.64 25.95 0.08
CA GLY A 251 12.75 26.82 -0.33
C GLY A 251 12.35 28.27 -0.65
N LEU A 252 11.12 28.52 -1.11
CA LEU A 252 10.70 29.83 -1.65
C LEU A 252 10.76 30.97 -0.62
N ARG A 253 10.34 30.71 0.62
CA ARG A 253 10.41 31.71 1.71
C ARG A 253 11.84 32.03 2.13
N PRO A 254 12.71 31.06 2.47
CA PRO A 254 14.11 31.35 2.76
C PRO A 254 14.82 32.07 1.60
N TYR A 255 14.52 31.69 0.35
CA TYR A 255 15.03 32.33 -0.85
C TYR A 255 14.65 33.82 -0.95
N ARG A 256 13.37 34.14 -0.75
CA ARG A 256 12.89 35.53 -0.75
C ARG A 256 13.42 36.34 0.44
N LEU A 257 13.54 35.72 1.62
CA LEU A 257 14.17 36.33 2.78
C LEU A 257 15.64 36.67 2.52
N LEU A 258 16.40 35.80 1.84
CA LEU A 258 17.78 36.06 1.44
C LEU A 258 17.89 37.26 0.50
N LEU A 259 17.02 37.34 -0.52
CA LEU A 259 17.03 38.43 -1.50
C LEU A 259 16.53 39.78 -0.95
N ALA A 260 15.62 39.75 0.04
CA ALA A 260 15.04 40.93 0.66
C ALA A 260 15.90 41.55 1.79
N THR A 261 17.06 40.97 2.11
CA THR A 261 17.96 41.56 3.11
C THR A 261 18.54 42.90 2.62
N LEU A 262 18.22 43.99 3.33
CA LEU A 262 18.85 45.29 3.11
C LEU A 262 20.30 45.26 3.65
N PRO A 263 21.27 45.91 2.98
CA PRO A 263 22.67 45.98 3.42
C PRO A 263 22.86 46.50 4.87
N LEU A 264 21.90 47.28 5.37
CA LEU A 264 21.89 47.89 6.71
C LEU A 264 21.77 46.91 7.88
N ARG A 265 21.46 45.61 7.66
CA ARG A 265 21.35 44.63 8.75
C ARG A 265 22.69 44.25 9.39
N VAL A 266 23.81 44.51 8.70
CA VAL A 266 25.17 44.33 9.24
C VAL A 266 25.45 45.32 10.40
N LEU A 267 24.81 46.50 10.40
CA LEU A 267 24.96 47.51 11.45
C LEU A 267 23.87 47.45 12.54
N ARG A 268 22.75 46.77 12.27
CA ARG A 268 21.66 46.60 13.25
C ARG A 268 20.95 45.25 13.04
N GLN A 269 21.20 44.30 13.96
CA GLN A 269 20.64 42.94 13.91
C GLN A 269 19.09 42.90 13.98
N ASP A 270 18.46 44.03 14.35
CA ASP A 270 17.02 44.15 14.64
C ASP A 270 16.12 44.49 13.43
N VAL A 271 16.67 44.69 12.23
CA VAL A 271 15.84 44.97 11.04
C VAL A 271 15.38 43.66 10.40
N VAL A 272 14.24 43.14 10.89
CA VAL A 272 13.55 42.00 10.27
C VAL A 272 12.74 42.53 9.08
N ALA A 273 13.16 42.22 7.85
CA ALA A 273 12.37 42.54 6.67
C ALA A 273 11.03 41.80 6.73
N ASN A 274 9.92 42.54 6.79
CA ASN A 274 8.56 42.01 6.84
C ASN A 274 8.14 41.50 5.45
N VAL A 275 8.62 40.31 5.06
CA VAL A 275 8.21 39.67 3.82
C VAL A 275 7.05 38.70 4.07
N TRP A 276 5.86 39.13 3.63
CA TRP A 276 4.55 38.47 3.72
C TRP A 276 4.11 38.13 5.16
N PRO A 277 2.87 38.43 5.56
CA PRO A 277 2.40 38.08 6.90
C PRO A 277 2.53 36.56 7.08
N LEU A 278 3.23 36.15 8.13
CA LEU A 278 3.42 34.74 8.50
C LEU A 278 2.09 33.96 8.54
N LYS A 279 1.02 34.69 8.86
CA LYS A 279 -0.37 34.25 8.88
C LYS A 279 -0.90 33.74 7.53
N LEU A 280 -0.34 34.17 6.39
CA LEU A 280 -0.79 33.77 5.05
C LEU A 280 0.13 32.69 4.44
N TYR A 281 1.44 32.74 4.73
CA TYR A 281 2.40 31.80 4.15
C TYR A 281 2.30 30.38 4.72
N ILE A 282 2.18 30.25 6.04
CA ILE A 282 2.06 28.93 6.70
C ILE A 282 0.82 28.16 6.21
N PRO A 283 -0.40 28.74 6.19
CA PRO A 283 -1.57 28.02 5.70
C PRO A 283 -1.49 27.75 4.20
N LEU A 284 -0.88 28.61 3.40
CA LEU A 284 -0.68 28.37 1.96
C LEU A 284 0.24 27.17 1.70
N VAL A 285 1.36 27.08 2.42
CA VAL A 285 2.29 25.94 2.32
C VAL A 285 1.61 24.65 2.77
N CYS A 286 0.92 24.67 3.92
CA CYS A 286 0.15 23.51 4.35
C CYS A 286 -0.91 23.13 3.31
N ALA A 287 -1.69 24.08 2.80
CA ALA A 287 -2.73 23.82 1.80
C ALA A 287 -2.16 23.20 0.51
N VAL A 288 -1.02 23.68 0.01
CA VAL A 288 -0.43 23.12 -1.21
C VAL A 288 0.18 21.73 -0.97
N VAL A 289 0.81 21.47 0.19
CA VAL A 289 1.26 20.11 0.55
C VAL A 289 0.06 19.16 0.64
N VAL A 290 -1.02 19.61 1.28
CA VAL A 290 -2.28 18.85 1.42
C VAL A 290 -2.90 18.55 0.06
N ILE A 291 -3.01 19.54 -0.82
CA ILE A 291 -3.59 19.38 -2.17
C ILE A 291 -2.71 18.44 -3.00
N LEU A 292 -1.39 18.59 -2.95
CA LEU A 292 -0.46 17.73 -3.69
C LEU A 292 -0.55 16.26 -3.24
N LEU A 293 -0.60 16.04 -1.92
CA LEU A 293 -0.80 14.72 -1.33
C LEU A 293 -2.16 14.12 -1.69
N ALA A 294 -3.22 14.93 -1.67
CA ALA A 294 -4.56 14.50 -2.04
C ALA A 294 -4.66 14.14 -3.54
N TRP A 295 -3.95 14.87 -4.39
CA TRP A 295 -3.95 14.66 -5.84
C TRP A 295 -3.10 13.47 -6.27
N LEU A 296 -2.00 13.19 -5.56
CA LEU A 296 -1.15 12.01 -5.80
C LEU A 296 -1.88 10.69 -5.54
N MET A 297 -2.87 10.67 -4.63
CA MET A 297 -3.46 9.43 -4.09
C MET A 297 -4.96 9.25 -4.31
N GLY A 298 -5.60 10.11 -5.10
CA GLY A 298 -6.98 9.88 -5.55
C GLY A 298 -8.06 10.07 -4.47
N GLY A 299 -7.89 11.02 -3.54
CA GLY A 299 -9.00 11.51 -2.70
C GLY A 299 -9.68 10.49 -1.78
N SER A 300 -9.00 9.42 -1.36
CA SER A 300 -9.57 8.44 -0.43
C SER A 300 -9.91 9.03 0.95
N PRO A 301 -10.93 8.52 1.66
CA PRO A 301 -11.29 9.01 3.00
C PRO A 301 -10.15 8.83 4.03
N LEU A 302 -9.25 7.88 3.79
CA LEU A 302 -8.04 7.65 4.57
C LEU A 302 -7.07 8.84 4.54
N LEU A 303 -6.88 9.48 3.38
CA LEU A 303 -6.04 10.69 3.30
C LEU A 303 -6.57 11.78 4.22
N TRP A 304 -7.88 12.01 4.22
CA TRP A 304 -8.51 13.02 5.08
C TRP A 304 -8.33 12.73 6.57
N ALA A 305 -8.44 11.45 6.98
CA ALA A 305 -8.21 11.05 8.37
C ALA A 305 -6.75 11.31 8.81
N VAL A 306 -5.77 10.99 7.97
CA VAL A 306 -4.35 11.22 8.28
C VAL A 306 -4.02 12.71 8.30
N LEU A 307 -4.61 13.47 7.39
CA LEU A 307 -4.45 14.91 7.30
C LEU A 307 -5.03 15.61 8.53
N ALA A 308 -6.24 15.23 8.94
CA ALA A 308 -6.88 15.70 10.16
C ALA A 308 -6.02 15.34 11.37
N GLY A 309 -5.51 14.10 11.42
CA GLY A 309 -4.55 13.66 12.42
C GLY A 309 -3.33 14.57 12.49
N ALA A 310 -2.66 14.83 11.37
CA ALA A 310 -1.49 15.70 11.29
C ALA A 310 -1.76 17.15 11.75
N VAL A 311 -2.93 17.70 11.44
CA VAL A 311 -3.32 19.06 11.87
C VAL A 311 -3.55 19.10 13.39
N VAL A 312 -4.32 18.16 13.92
CA VAL A 312 -4.56 18.04 15.37
C VAL A 312 -3.23 17.88 16.10
N LEU A 313 -2.35 17.05 15.56
CA LEU A 313 -1.03 16.76 16.08
C LEU A 313 -0.13 18.00 16.16
N ALA A 314 -0.06 18.77 15.06
CA ALA A 314 0.71 20.01 15.00
C ALA A 314 0.19 21.05 16.01
N LEU A 315 -1.13 21.11 16.18
CA LEU A 315 -1.77 22.01 17.15
C LEU A 315 -1.42 21.60 18.59
N LEU A 316 -1.45 20.30 18.90
CA LEU A 316 -1.11 19.75 20.21
C LEU A 316 0.36 20.00 20.57
N CYS A 317 1.29 19.79 19.64
CA CYS A 317 2.70 20.15 19.82
C CYS A 317 2.91 21.65 20.01
N GLY A 318 2.19 22.49 19.27
CA GLY A 318 2.25 23.95 19.42
C GLY A 318 1.80 24.40 20.80
N VAL A 319 0.68 23.85 21.29
CA VAL A 319 0.14 24.15 22.63
C VAL A 319 1.08 23.66 23.72
N LEU A 320 1.62 22.44 23.63
CA LEU A 320 2.58 21.90 24.59
C LEU A 320 3.88 22.70 24.61
N GLY A 321 4.43 23.04 23.44
CA GLY A 321 5.65 23.85 23.34
C GLY A 321 5.46 25.26 23.93
N TRP A 322 4.30 25.87 23.68
CA TRP A 322 3.94 27.16 24.28
C TRP A 322 3.75 27.07 25.79
N GLY A 323 3.06 26.03 26.26
CA GLY A 323 2.87 25.73 27.69
C GLY A 323 4.20 25.53 28.41
N LEU A 324 5.14 24.81 27.81
CA LEU A 324 6.48 24.60 28.36
C LEU A 324 7.26 25.92 28.46
N LEU A 325 7.22 26.78 27.43
CA LEU A 325 7.83 28.11 27.50
C LEU A 325 7.18 28.99 28.58
N TRP A 326 5.87 28.91 28.74
CA TRP A 326 5.14 29.66 29.76
C TRP A 326 5.49 29.19 31.19
N MET A 327 5.62 27.87 31.37
CA MET A 327 6.08 27.24 32.61
C MET A 327 7.53 27.64 32.94
N LEU A 328 8.42 27.60 31.94
CA LEU A 328 9.83 27.99 32.09
C LEU A 328 10.00 29.47 32.41
N LYS A 329 9.08 30.32 31.95
CA LYS A 329 9.02 31.75 32.29
C LYS A 329 8.64 32.00 33.75
N ARG A 330 7.93 31.06 34.40
CA ARG A 330 7.55 31.13 35.81
C ARG A 330 8.61 30.56 36.77
N LEU A 331 9.62 29.85 36.28
CA LEU A 331 10.68 29.24 37.08
C LEU A 331 11.85 30.22 37.27
N THR A 332 12.01 30.76 38.47
CA THR A 332 13.16 31.59 38.84
C THR A 332 14.34 30.71 39.25
N LEU A 333 15.26 30.44 38.33
CA LEU A 333 16.46 29.63 38.60
C LEU A 333 17.57 30.50 39.21
N LYS A 334 18.10 30.07 40.37
CA LYS A 334 19.12 30.81 41.14
C LYS A 334 20.55 30.67 40.58
N ALA A 335 20.85 29.62 39.82
CA ALA A 335 22.19 29.40 39.25
C ALA A 335 22.43 30.26 37.98
N LEU A 336 23.46 31.11 38.00
CA LEU A 336 23.86 32.01 36.91
C LEU A 336 23.96 31.37 35.50
N PRO A 337 24.63 30.22 35.30
CA PRO A 337 24.72 29.61 33.97
C PRO A 337 23.37 29.07 33.47
N LEU A 338 22.54 28.52 34.36
CA LEU A 338 21.18 28.07 34.03
C LEU A 338 20.26 29.25 33.70
N ARG A 339 20.39 30.36 34.43
CA ARG A 339 19.64 31.59 34.16
C ARG A 339 20.00 32.18 32.80
N LEU A 340 21.29 32.15 32.42
CA LEU A 340 21.76 32.59 31.11
C LEU A 340 21.27 31.68 29.97
N ALA A 341 21.29 30.35 30.15
CA ALA A 341 20.76 29.39 29.18
C ALA A 341 19.25 29.57 28.96
N VAL A 342 18.49 29.70 30.04
CA VAL A 342 17.03 29.92 30.00
C VAL A 342 16.68 31.29 29.42
N ASN A 343 17.43 32.36 29.75
CA ASN A 343 17.22 33.66 29.13
C ASN A 343 17.56 33.69 27.64
N ARG A 344 18.55 32.91 27.18
CA ARG A 344 18.88 32.79 25.74
C ARG A 344 17.75 32.08 24.99
N LEU A 345 17.15 31.06 25.61
CA LEU A 345 15.97 30.36 25.11
C LEU A 345 14.73 31.28 25.04
N LEU A 346 14.51 32.08 26.08
CA LEU A 346 13.38 33.03 26.20
C LEU A 346 13.53 34.29 25.34
N ARG A 347 14.76 34.66 24.94
CA ARG A 347 15.03 35.81 24.04
C ARG A 347 14.80 35.50 22.56
N GLN A 348 14.86 34.24 22.14
CA GLN A 348 14.55 33.82 20.76
C GLN A 348 13.46 32.72 20.71
N PRO A 349 12.27 32.95 21.31
CA PRO A 349 11.26 31.92 21.53
C PRO A 349 10.76 31.31 20.21
N TRP A 350 10.70 32.10 19.14
CA TRP A 350 10.25 31.62 17.83
C TRP A 350 11.21 30.61 17.18
N SER A 351 12.52 30.73 17.43
CA SER A 351 13.52 29.82 16.87
C SER A 351 13.49 28.47 17.58
N THR A 352 13.52 28.50 18.91
CA THR A 352 13.52 27.31 19.77
C THR A 352 12.19 26.57 19.69
N LEU A 353 11.06 27.29 19.63
CA LEU A 353 9.75 26.67 19.42
C LEU A 353 9.67 25.96 18.07
N SER A 354 10.22 26.55 16.98
CA SER A 354 10.21 25.90 15.67
C SER A 354 11.07 24.64 15.60
N GLN A 355 12.21 24.61 16.29
CA GLN A 355 13.10 23.45 16.35
C GLN A 355 12.50 22.35 17.23
N LEU A 356 11.99 22.71 18.40
CA LEU A 356 11.36 21.76 19.32
C LEU A 356 10.09 21.17 18.71
N ALA A 357 9.26 21.98 18.05
CA ALA A 357 8.11 21.50 17.30
C ALA A 357 8.50 20.55 16.17
N ALA A 358 9.58 20.84 15.43
CA ALA A 358 10.05 19.95 14.38
C ALA A 358 10.57 18.61 14.93
N PHE A 359 11.34 18.62 16.02
CA PHE A 359 11.80 17.38 16.68
C PHE A 359 10.64 16.58 17.27
N SER A 360 9.70 17.23 17.97
CA SER A 360 8.52 16.55 18.53
C SER A 360 7.64 15.96 17.44
N LEU A 361 7.43 16.69 16.33
CA LEU A 361 6.69 16.19 15.19
C LEU A 361 7.39 14.96 14.60
N SER A 362 8.71 15.02 14.40
CA SER A 362 9.50 13.89 13.89
C SER A 362 9.43 12.64 14.78
N PHE A 363 9.64 12.79 16.09
CA PHE A 363 9.57 11.68 17.05
C PHE A 363 8.16 11.10 17.13
N MET A 364 7.13 11.94 17.02
CA MET A 364 5.76 11.48 17.09
C MET A 364 5.31 10.78 15.81
N LEU A 365 5.74 11.25 14.63
CA LEU A 365 5.52 10.51 13.38
C LEU A 365 6.19 9.13 13.42
N LEU A 366 7.41 9.06 13.96
CA LEU A 366 8.10 7.80 14.19
C LEU A 366 7.34 6.91 15.17
N ALA A 367 6.86 7.46 16.29
CA ALA A 367 6.08 6.72 17.27
C ALA A 367 4.73 6.23 16.70
N LEU A 368 4.04 7.06 15.91
CA LEU A 368 2.80 6.69 15.23
C LEU A 368 3.04 5.52 14.26
N LEU A 369 4.16 5.55 13.52
CA LEU A 369 4.55 4.45 12.64
C LEU A 369 4.80 3.15 13.43
N LEU A 370 5.44 3.23 14.60
CA LEU A 370 5.67 2.07 15.47
C LEU A 370 4.36 1.51 16.06
N VAL A 371 3.45 2.38 16.50
CA VAL A 371 2.14 1.97 17.04
C VAL A 371 1.27 1.34 15.95
N LEU A 372 1.23 1.95 14.77
CA LEU A 372 0.47 1.44 13.63
C LEU A 372 0.97 0.06 13.17
N ARG A 373 2.29 -0.16 13.23
CA ARG A 373 2.89 -1.48 13.00
C ARG A 373 2.42 -2.51 14.03
N GLY A 374 2.36 -2.14 15.31
CA GLY A 374 1.96 -3.04 16.41
C GLY A 374 0.48 -3.43 16.34
N ASP A 375 -0.41 -2.44 16.25
CA ASP A 375 -1.87 -2.65 16.25
C ASP A 375 -2.32 -3.56 15.09
N LEU A 376 -1.63 -3.51 13.94
CA LEU A 376 -1.95 -4.39 12.81
C LEU A 376 -1.39 -5.80 12.94
N LEU A 377 -0.22 -5.99 13.53
CA LEU A 377 0.29 -7.32 13.86
C LEU A 377 -0.62 -8.00 14.87
N ASP A 378 -1.06 -7.27 15.89
CA ASP A 378 -1.97 -7.79 16.90
C ASP A 378 -3.35 -8.09 16.31
N ARG A 379 -3.91 -7.21 15.45
CA ARG A 379 -5.17 -7.48 14.73
C ARG A 379 -5.06 -8.62 13.72
N TRP A 380 -3.89 -8.81 13.10
CA TRP A 380 -3.65 -9.93 12.20
C TRP A 380 -3.59 -11.24 13.00
N GLN A 381 -2.92 -11.23 14.16
CA GLN A 381 -2.85 -12.37 15.07
C GLN A 381 -4.21 -12.70 15.69
N GLN A 382 -5.05 -11.71 15.96
CA GLN A 382 -6.40 -11.89 16.52
C GLN A 382 -7.46 -12.35 15.50
N GLN A 383 -7.18 -12.32 14.20
CA GLN A 383 -8.11 -12.89 13.20
C GLN A 383 -8.17 -14.41 13.24
N LEU A 384 -7.19 -15.06 13.87
CA LEU A 384 -7.21 -16.48 14.19
C LEU A 384 -7.56 -16.60 15.68
N PRO A 385 -8.76 -17.10 16.03
CA PRO A 385 -9.05 -17.46 17.41
C PRO A 385 -7.91 -18.36 17.93
N PRO A 386 -7.46 -18.24 19.18
CA PRO A 386 -6.40 -19.10 19.72
C PRO A 386 -6.71 -20.61 19.64
N GLU A 387 -7.97 -20.96 19.42
CA GLU A 387 -8.52 -22.31 19.22
C GLU A 387 -8.65 -22.72 17.73
N SER A 388 -8.07 -21.98 16.77
CA SER A 388 -8.18 -22.33 15.34
C SER A 388 -7.43 -23.64 15.04
N PRO A 389 -8.09 -24.67 14.47
CA PRO A 389 -7.46 -25.95 14.18
C PRO A 389 -6.31 -25.82 13.17
N ASN A 390 -5.16 -26.42 13.48
CA ASN A 390 -3.99 -26.43 12.58
C ASN A 390 -4.03 -27.56 11.55
N TYR A 391 -4.93 -28.54 11.72
CA TYR A 391 -5.08 -29.68 10.81
C TYR A 391 -6.56 -29.90 10.51
N PHE A 392 -6.90 -29.95 9.22
CA PHE A 392 -8.23 -30.26 8.75
C PHE A 392 -8.22 -31.64 8.10
N LEU A 393 -8.95 -32.59 8.70
CA LEU A 393 -9.26 -33.84 8.03
C LEU A 393 -10.57 -33.65 7.25
N ILE A 394 -10.51 -33.81 5.94
CA ILE A 394 -11.65 -33.67 5.02
C ILE A 394 -11.93 -35.00 4.33
N ASN A 395 -13.15 -35.19 3.84
CA ASN A 395 -13.58 -36.40 3.13
C ASN A 395 -13.53 -37.69 3.97
N ILE A 396 -13.85 -37.60 5.26
CA ILE A 396 -14.04 -38.76 6.13
C ILE A 396 -15.49 -39.24 5.96
N ALA A 397 -15.67 -40.49 5.54
CA ALA A 397 -17.01 -41.08 5.49
C ALA A 397 -17.62 -41.18 6.91
N PRO A 398 -18.95 -41.04 7.08
CA PRO A 398 -19.60 -41.07 8.41
C PRO A 398 -19.20 -42.28 9.26
N GLU A 399 -19.05 -43.43 8.63
CA GLU A 399 -18.64 -44.71 9.23
C GLU A 399 -17.20 -44.70 9.76
N GLN A 400 -16.32 -43.90 9.14
CA GLN A 400 -14.89 -43.81 9.49
C GLN A 400 -14.63 -42.81 10.62
N VAL A 401 -15.59 -41.95 10.96
CA VAL A 401 -15.44 -40.92 11.99
C VAL A 401 -15.07 -41.52 13.35
N ALA A 402 -15.67 -42.65 13.72
CA ALA A 402 -15.40 -43.32 14.99
C ALA A 402 -13.96 -43.87 15.07
N ALA A 403 -13.48 -44.49 13.99
CA ALA A 403 -12.12 -45.02 13.90
C ALA A 403 -11.08 -43.89 13.94
N VAL A 404 -11.32 -42.80 13.20
CA VAL A 404 -10.43 -41.62 13.18
C VAL A 404 -10.38 -40.93 14.54
N LYS A 405 -11.52 -40.77 15.23
CA LYS A 405 -11.56 -40.22 16.61
C LYS A 405 -10.74 -41.07 17.58
N THR A 406 -10.85 -42.39 17.47
CA THR A 406 -10.11 -43.32 18.33
C THR A 406 -8.60 -43.25 18.06
N PHE A 407 -8.21 -43.15 16.78
CA PHE A 407 -6.82 -42.95 16.37
C PHE A 407 -6.24 -41.62 16.89
N LEU A 408 -6.98 -40.51 16.74
CA LEU A 408 -6.57 -39.19 17.21
C LEU A 408 -6.47 -39.12 18.74
N ALA A 409 -7.39 -39.78 19.46
CA ALA A 409 -7.33 -39.89 20.91
C ALA A 409 -6.10 -40.69 21.38
N GLY A 410 -5.73 -41.76 20.68
CA GLY A 410 -4.50 -42.53 20.94
C GLY A 410 -3.21 -41.72 20.77
N HIS A 411 -3.24 -40.72 19.87
CA HIS A 411 -2.12 -39.82 19.60
C HIS A 411 -2.18 -38.47 20.35
N HIS A 412 -3.07 -38.33 21.34
CA HIS A 412 -3.21 -37.10 22.16
C HIS A 412 -3.54 -35.84 21.35
N VAL A 413 -4.25 -35.98 20.22
CA VAL A 413 -4.72 -34.85 19.40
C VAL A 413 -6.18 -34.55 19.75
N THR A 414 -6.45 -33.36 20.28
CA THR A 414 -7.81 -32.88 20.58
C THR A 414 -8.54 -32.51 19.29
N ALA A 415 -9.59 -33.26 18.95
CA ALA A 415 -10.43 -32.97 17.80
C ALA A 415 -11.48 -31.91 18.14
N THR A 416 -11.26 -30.66 17.71
CA THR A 416 -12.19 -29.55 17.92
C THR A 416 -13.30 -29.58 16.86
N GLY A 417 -14.32 -30.40 17.09
CA GLY A 417 -15.57 -30.45 16.30
C GLY A 417 -15.53 -31.31 15.03
N VAL A 418 -16.65 -31.99 14.74
CA VAL A 418 -16.89 -32.69 13.47
C VAL A 418 -17.94 -31.88 12.70
N LEU A 419 -17.57 -31.38 11.53
CA LEU A 419 -18.44 -30.54 10.67
C LEU A 419 -19.44 -31.37 9.85
N SER A 420 -19.95 -32.49 10.40
CA SER A 420 -20.94 -33.35 9.75
C SER A 420 -22.39 -32.93 10.01
N ASP A 421 -22.65 -32.17 11.08
CA ASP A 421 -24.01 -31.86 11.56
C ASP A 421 -24.52 -30.48 11.15
N CYS A 422 -24.30 -30.06 9.90
CA CYS A 422 -25.01 -28.90 9.31
C CYS A 422 -26.41 -29.27 8.78
N ALA A 423 -27.13 -30.14 9.49
CA ALA A 423 -28.54 -30.40 9.24
C ALA A 423 -29.37 -29.82 10.39
N ARG A 424 -29.83 -28.57 10.17
CA ARG A 424 -30.96 -27.91 10.84
C ARG A 424 -30.82 -27.68 12.36
N PRO A 425 -30.73 -26.43 12.85
CA PRO A 425 -30.97 -26.17 14.28
C PRO A 425 -32.46 -26.42 14.58
N PRO A 426 -32.81 -27.25 15.58
CA PRO A 426 -34.11 -27.21 16.20
C PRO A 426 -34.12 -26.10 17.27
N ASP A 427 -35.21 -25.35 17.29
CA ASP A 427 -35.69 -24.52 18.40
C ASP A 427 -34.88 -23.26 18.75
N ALA A 428 -35.40 -22.12 18.28
CA ALA A 428 -35.24 -20.82 18.92
C ALA A 428 -36.64 -20.21 19.08
N ASP A 429 -37.22 -20.40 20.26
CA ASP A 429 -38.12 -19.41 20.87
C ASP A 429 -37.29 -18.29 21.51
#